data_AF-A0A7U4XUS9-F1
#
_entry.id   AF-A0A7U4XUS9-F1
#
_cell.length_a   1.000
_cell.length_b   1.000
_cell.length_c   1.000
_cell.angle_alpha   90.00
_cell.angle_beta   90.00
_cell.angle_gamma   90.00
#
_symmetry.space_group_name_H-M   'P 1'
#
loop_
_entity.id
_entity.type
_entity.pdbx_description
1 polymer ?
#
loop_
_entity_poly.entity_id
_entity_poly.type
_entity_poly.pdbx_seq_one_letter_code
_entity_poly.pdbx_strand_id
1 'polypeptide(L)'
;MEESMSSYSFSHQFYQRWTRAPEQIRAAIVQELTDITTLLQTDTPFESFTFSLPDLDAHLDELYSVDEAEQAAAKELADKQAEQRAAAEQQRLAEEKKATEEKARAAAKVEREEAKRQEEKLQIDRAQKEQAQKQQAQKEERAAQLETDKNNRAKVAQDTNAAATTNDNPDTGTNVSVTDNEKNSADGSIHPNNHTEHTIVKPKKGAAIDLSFKDPELSAAHETLIHELEMHVDDYLSEQMMQMSEDLKSWLRAEVSHQLAGITEKNQAVEDIIQRNIAKKN
;
A
#
# COMPACT_ATOMS: atom_id res chain seq x y z
N MET A 1 -18.82 6.07 -26.73
CA MET A 1 -19.05 5.82 -28.16
C MET A 1 -19.41 4.34 -28.30
N GLU A 2 -20.62 3.96 -27.90
CA GLU A 2 -20.90 2.60 -27.37
C GLU A 2 -21.97 1.81 -28.15
N GLU A 3 -22.62 2.41 -29.13
CA GLU A 3 -23.82 1.84 -29.77
C GLU A 3 -23.54 0.79 -30.86
N SER A 4 -22.31 0.68 -31.38
CA SER A 4 -22.02 -0.09 -32.61
C SER A 4 -22.04 -1.62 -32.48
N MET A 5 -21.98 -2.17 -31.27
CA MET A 5 -21.84 -3.63 -31.04
C MET A 5 -22.98 -4.24 -30.20
N SER A 6 -23.83 -3.42 -29.57
CA SER A 6 -24.91 -3.91 -28.67
C SER A 6 -26.10 -4.55 -29.41
N SER A 7 -26.13 -4.42 -30.74
CA SER A 7 -27.11 -5.05 -31.64
C SER A 7 -26.80 -6.51 -31.98
N TYR A 8 -25.59 -7.00 -31.67
CA TYR A 8 -25.13 -8.35 -32.01
C TYR A 8 -25.12 -9.23 -30.76
N SER A 9 -25.90 -10.32 -30.76
CA SER A 9 -25.97 -11.30 -29.67
C SER A 9 -24.74 -12.21 -29.60
N PHE A 10 -23.58 -11.64 -29.28
CA PHE A 10 -22.36 -12.39 -29.01
C PHE A 10 -22.44 -13.14 -27.67
N SER A 11 -21.64 -14.22 -27.53
CA SER A 11 -21.58 -14.98 -26.28
C SER A 11 -20.98 -14.15 -25.13
N HIS A 12 -21.34 -14.49 -23.88
CA HIS A 12 -20.78 -13.80 -22.71
C HIS A 12 -19.23 -13.92 -22.64
N GLN A 13 -18.69 -15.07 -23.08
CA GLN A 13 -17.24 -15.28 -23.16
C GLN A 13 -16.59 -14.39 -24.24
N PHE A 14 -17.23 -14.20 -25.39
CA PHE A 14 -16.79 -13.22 -26.38
C PHE A 14 -16.79 -11.81 -25.78
N TYR A 15 -17.87 -11.39 -25.11
CA TYR A 15 -17.96 -10.05 -24.53
C TYR A 15 -16.89 -9.80 -23.44
N GLN A 16 -16.57 -10.80 -22.61
CA GLN A 16 -15.46 -10.71 -21.66
C GLN A 16 -14.09 -10.58 -22.35
N ARG A 17 -13.84 -11.33 -23.43
CA ARG A 17 -12.57 -11.22 -24.20
C ARG A 17 -12.48 -9.89 -24.93
N TRP A 18 -13.57 -9.44 -25.56
CA TRP A 18 -13.69 -8.17 -26.28
C TRP A 18 -13.46 -6.95 -25.39
N THR A 19 -14.10 -6.90 -24.22
CA THR A 19 -13.91 -5.81 -23.24
C THR A 19 -12.52 -5.79 -22.62
N ARG A 20 -11.83 -6.94 -22.54
CA ARG A 20 -10.43 -7.05 -22.08
C ARG A 20 -9.38 -6.81 -23.15
N ALA A 21 -9.70 -6.95 -24.44
CA ALA A 21 -8.77 -6.66 -25.52
C ALA A 21 -8.36 -5.17 -25.51
N PRO A 22 -7.13 -4.81 -25.91
CA PRO A 22 -6.73 -3.43 -26.09
C PRO A 22 -7.66 -2.64 -27.02
N GLU A 23 -7.83 -1.35 -26.76
CA GLU A 23 -8.76 -0.51 -27.53
C GLU A 23 -8.39 -0.41 -29.01
N GLN A 24 -7.09 -0.39 -29.30
CA GLN A 24 -6.53 -0.33 -30.65
C GLN A 24 -6.88 -1.60 -31.45
N ILE A 25 -6.82 -2.77 -30.80
CA ILE A 25 -7.21 -4.08 -31.38
C ILE A 25 -8.72 -4.13 -31.66
N ARG A 26 -9.55 -3.63 -30.74
CA ARG A 26 -10.98 -3.46 -31.02
C ARG A 26 -11.23 -2.54 -32.20
N ALA A 27 -10.50 -1.43 -32.30
CA ALA A 27 -10.65 -0.46 -33.39
C ALA A 27 -10.27 -1.06 -34.75
N ALA A 28 -9.17 -1.83 -34.84
CA ALA A 28 -8.78 -2.54 -36.05
C ALA A 28 -9.86 -3.54 -36.52
N ILE A 29 -10.39 -4.36 -35.61
CA ILE A 29 -11.45 -5.33 -35.92
C ILE A 29 -12.77 -4.63 -36.30
N VAL A 30 -13.11 -3.51 -35.65
CA VAL A 30 -14.29 -2.70 -36.03
C VAL A 30 -14.10 -2.02 -37.38
N GLN A 31 -12.88 -1.60 -37.74
CA GLN A 31 -12.59 -1.06 -39.06
C GLN A 31 -12.77 -2.12 -40.15
N GLU A 32 -12.22 -3.33 -39.96
CA GLU A 32 -12.40 -4.45 -40.89
C GLU A 32 -13.89 -4.78 -41.09
N LEU A 33 -14.66 -4.88 -40.01
CA LEU A 33 -16.11 -5.11 -40.08
C LEU A 33 -16.84 -3.95 -40.77
N THR A 34 -16.37 -2.71 -40.63
CA THR A 34 -16.91 -1.53 -41.32
C THR A 34 -16.59 -1.56 -42.82
N ASP A 35 -15.41 -2.04 -43.18
CA ASP A 35 -14.94 -2.17 -44.57
C ASP A 35 -15.69 -3.30 -45.29
N ILE A 36 -15.86 -4.47 -44.66
CA ILE A 36 -16.75 -5.55 -45.14
C ILE A 36 -18.18 -5.02 -45.31
N THR A 37 -18.70 -4.29 -44.32
CA THR A 37 -20.05 -3.69 -44.39
C THR A 37 -20.16 -2.62 -45.48
N THR A 38 -19.05 -1.99 -45.88
CA THR A 38 -19.00 -1.02 -46.99
C THR A 38 -18.91 -1.72 -48.34
N LEU A 39 -18.13 -2.79 -48.45
CA LEU A 39 -18.03 -3.64 -49.65
C LEU A 39 -19.36 -4.32 -50.01
N LEU A 40 -20.18 -4.65 -49.00
CA LEU A 40 -21.52 -5.24 -49.18
C LEU A 40 -22.63 -4.24 -49.58
N GLN A 41 -22.32 -2.94 -49.72
CA GLN A 41 -23.32 -1.94 -50.15
C GLN A 41 -23.44 -1.88 -51.68
N THR A 42 -24.68 -1.78 -52.19
CA THR A 42 -25.01 -1.74 -53.63
C THR A 42 -24.36 -0.59 -54.39
N ASP A 43 -23.97 0.47 -53.67
CA ASP A 43 -23.44 1.70 -54.23
C ASP A 43 -21.87 1.70 -54.21
N THR A 44 -21.24 0.62 -53.72
CA THR A 44 -19.77 0.47 -53.63
C THR A 44 -19.20 -0.29 -54.84
N PRO A 45 -18.31 0.33 -55.66
CA PRO A 45 -17.69 -0.32 -56.80
C PRO A 45 -16.56 -1.28 -56.39
N PHE A 46 -16.81 -2.59 -56.49
CA PHE A 46 -15.88 -3.67 -56.13
C PHE A 46 -14.46 -3.52 -56.71
N GLU A 47 -14.32 -3.22 -58.01
CA GLU A 47 -13.01 -3.13 -58.70
C GLU A 47 -12.09 -2.01 -58.19
N SER A 48 -12.63 -1.05 -57.43
CA SER A 48 -11.86 0.05 -56.84
C SER A 48 -11.95 0.08 -55.31
N PHE A 49 -12.50 -0.97 -54.68
CA PHE A 49 -12.54 -1.08 -53.23
C PHE A 49 -11.21 -1.65 -52.72
N THR A 50 -10.70 -1.04 -51.66
CA THR A 50 -9.52 -1.52 -50.92
C THR A 50 -9.81 -1.41 -49.44
N PHE A 51 -9.52 -2.48 -48.69
CA PHE A 51 -9.56 -2.47 -47.24
C PHE A 51 -8.58 -1.43 -46.68
N SER A 52 -8.96 -0.80 -45.57
CA SER A 52 -8.15 0.19 -44.84
C SER A 52 -6.94 -0.46 -44.18
N LEU A 53 -7.05 -1.75 -43.85
CA LEU A 53 -5.99 -2.61 -43.34
C LEU A 53 -5.70 -3.70 -44.39
N PRO A 54 -4.51 -3.74 -45.02
CA PRO A 54 -4.22 -4.73 -46.06
C PRO A 54 -4.07 -6.17 -45.57
N ASP A 55 -3.76 -6.35 -44.28
CA ASP A 55 -3.61 -7.62 -43.58
C ASP A 55 -3.99 -7.37 -42.12
N LEU A 56 -5.17 -7.85 -41.69
CA LEU A 56 -5.64 -7.66 -40.32
C LEU A 56 -4.83 -8.51 -39.34
N ASP A 57 -4.51 -9.76 -39.68
CA ASP A 57 -3.86 -10.70 -38.76
C ASP A 57 -2.43 -10.22 -38.43
N ALA A 58 -1.65 -9.83 -39.44
CA ALA A 58 -0.32 -9.27 -39.22
C ALA A 58 -0.34 -7.95 -38.44
N HIS A 59 -1.36 -7.11 -38.64
CA HIS A 59 -1.52 -5.88 -37.86
C HIS A 59 -1.93 -6.16 -36.40
N LEU A 60 -2.79 -7.15 -36.16
CA LEU A 60 -3.16 -7.57 -34.81
C LEU A 60 -1.98 -8.19 -34.05
N ASP A 61 -1.15 -9.00 -34.70
CA ASP A 61 0.07 -9.56 -34.09
C ASP A 61 1.06 -8.45 -33.65
N GLU A 62 1.29 -7.43 -34.49
CA GLU A 62 2.09 -6.26 -34.13
C GLU A 62 1.49 -5.54 -32.89
N LEU A 63 0.18 -5.38 -32.88
CA LEU A 63 -0.54 -4.60 -31.88
C LEU A 63 -0.63 -5.31 -30.52
N TYR A 64 -0.76 -6.64 -30.50
CA TYR A 64 -0.59 -7.46 -29.30
C TYR A 64 0.85 -7.45 -28.79
N SER A 65 1.85 -7.46 -29.69
CA SER A 65 3.27 -7.38 -29.30
C SER A 65 3.61 -6.04 -28.65
N VAL A 66 3.02 -4.94 -29.11
CA VAL A 66 3.14 -3.60 -28.48
C VAL A 66 2.49 -3.57 -27.08
N ASP A 67 1.28 -4.12 -26.93
CA ASP A 67 0.59 -4.19 -25.64
C ASP A 67 1.35 -5.06 -24.61
N GLU A 68 1.87 -6.22 -25.02
CA GLU A 68 2.71 -7.06 -24.15
C GLU A 68 4.00 -6.31 -23.72
N ALA A 69 4.64 -5.59 -24.64
CA ALA A 69 5.84 -4.80 -24.34
C ALA A 69 5.56 -3.62 -23.38
N GLU A 70 4.43 -2.92 -23.56
CA GLU A 70 4.01 -1.84 -22.64
C GLU A 70 3.68 -2.40 -21.25
N GLN A 71 2.94 -3.49 -21.16
CA GLN A 71 2.61 -4.15 -19.89
C GLN A 71 3.87 -4.68 -19.17
N ALA A 72 4.82 -5.25 -19.91
CA ALA A 72 6.11 -5.68 -19.36
C ALA A 72 6.91 -4.51 -18.79
N ALA A 73 7.02 -3.39 -19.52
CA ALA A 73 7.71 -2.19 -19.08
C ALA A 73 7.03 -1.53 -17.86
N ALA A 74 5.70 -1.45 -17.87
CA ALA A 74 4.91 -0.92 -16.75
C ALA A 74 5.09 -1.78 -15.48
N LYS A 75 5.11 -3.11 -15.63
CA LYS A 75 5.40 -4.04 -14.53
C LYS A 75 6.82 -3.88 -14.01
N GLU A 76 7.84 -3.84 -14.86
CA GLU A 76 9.24 -3.67 -14.45
C GLU A 76 9.43 -2.34 -13.70
N LEU A 77 8.74 -1.27 -14.10
CA LEU A 77 8.74 0.01 -13.40
C LEU A 77 8.06 -0.09 -12.03
N ALA A 78 6.94 -0.81 -11.92
CA ALA A 78 6.25 -1.04 -10.64
C ALA A 78 7.09 -1.89 -9.68
N ASP A 79 7.72 -2.97 -10.15
CA ASP A 79 8.59 -3.84 -9.36
C ASP A 79 9.83 -3.06 -8.85
N LYS A 80 10.47 -2.25 -9.71
CA LYS A 80 11.55 -1.34 -9.30
C LYS A 80 11.10 -0.30 -8.26
N GLN A 81 9.90 0.25 -8.40
CA GLN A 81 9.35 1.20 -7.41
C GLN A 81 9.04 0.51 -6.08
N ALA A 82 8.56 -0.73 -6.10
CA ALA A 82 8.35 -1.54 -4.89
C ALA A 82 9.69 -1.86 -4.19
N GLU A 83 10.72 -2.26 -4.93
CA GLU A 83 12.07 -2.51 -4.38
C GLU A 83 12.66 -1.24 -3.74
N GLN A 84 12.58 -0.09 -4.42
CA GLN A 84 13.04 1.19 -3.86
C GLN A 84 12.32 1.56 -2.56
N ARG A 85 10.99 1.34 -2.48
CA ARG A 85 10.22 1.59 -1.24
C ARG A 85 10.64 0.63 -0.12
N ALA A 86 10.82 -0.65 -0.42
CA ALA A 86 11.27 -1.65 0.54
C ALA A 86 12.69 -1.34 1.06
N ALA A 87 13.61 -0.93 0.19
CA ALA A 87 14.96 -0.52 0.55
C ALA A 87 14.97 0.72 1.46
N ALA A 88 14.16 1.74 1.12
CA ALA A 88 14.02 2.95 1.94
C ALA A 88 13.42 2.66 3.32
N GLU A 89 12.44 1.77 3.41
CA GLU A 89 11.87 1.34 4.71
C GLU A 89 12.88 0.52 5.54
N GLN A 90 13.63 -0.39 4.92
CA GLN A 90 14.71 -1.10 5.62
C GLN A 90 15.80 -0.16 6.14
N GLN A 91 16.18 0.88 5.38
CA GLN A 91 17.10 1.91 5.85
C GLN A 91 16.55 2.68 7.06
N ARG A 92 15.28 3.14 7.00
CA ARG A 92 14.63 3.83 8.13
C ARG A 92 14.59 2.96 9.39
N LEU A 93 14.24 1.67 9.25
CA LEU A 93 14.20 0.71 10.35
C LEU A 93 15.60 0.38 10.90
N ALA A 94 16.64 0.38 10.06
CA ALA A 94 18.02 0.19 10.49
C ALA A 94 18.56 1.41 11.26
N GLU A 95 18.24 2.62 10.80
CA GLU A 95 18.61 3.87 11.48
C GLU A 95 17.88 4.02 12.81
N GLU A 96 16.59 3.72 12.88
CA GLU A 96 15.82 3.71 14.14
C GLU A 96 16.39 2.72 15.16
N LYS A 97 16.75 1.50 14.73
CA LYS A 97 17.42 0.50 15.58
C LYS A 97 18.78 0.98 16.07
N LYS A 98 19.58 1.62 15.21
CA LYS A 98 20.87 2.20 15.59
C LYS A 98 20.71 3.34 16.61
N ALA A 99 19.78 4.25 16.37
CA ALA A 99 19.52 5.39 17.25
C ALA A 99 18.97 4.96 18.63
N THR A 100 18.10 3.95 18.66
CA THR A 100 17.61 3.38 19.92
C THR A 100 18.69 2.61 20.68
N GLU A 101 19.56 1.85 20.00
CA GLU A 101 20.70 1.21 20.64
C GLU A 101 21.72 2.23 21.18
N GLU A 102 22.04 3.27 20.40
CA GLU A 102 22.96 4.33 20.82
C GLU A 102 22.42 5.10 22.04
N LYS A 103 21.13 5.41 22.06
CA LYS A 103 20.44 6.00 23.22
C LYS A 103 20.45 5.09 24.44
N ALA A 104 20.27 3.78 24.27
CA ALA A 104 20.36 2.81 25.36
C ALA A 104 21.80 2.69 25.91
N ARG A 105 22.81 2.63 25.03
CA ARG A 105 24.23 2.65 25.40
C ARG A 105 24.62 3.94 26.14
N ALA A 106 24.08 5.08 25.73
CA ALA A 106 24.28 6.36 26.42
C ALA A 106 23.65 6.37 27.82
N ALA A 107 22.39 5.93 27.96
CA ALA A 107 21.70 5.84 29.24
C ALA A 107 22.44 4.91 30.23
N ALA A 108 22.82 3.71 29.81
CA ALA A 108 23.58 2.76 30.63
C ALA A 108 24.97 3.28 31.04
N LYS A 109 25.58 4.18 30.24
CA LYS A 109 26.83 4.86 30.62
C LYS A 109 26.60 5.90 31.72
N VAL A 110 25.51 6.68 31.64
CA VAL A 110 25.14 7.66 32.67
C VAL A 110 24.81 6.95 33.99
N GLU A 111 23.95 5.94 33.95
CA GLU A 111 23.58 5.12 35.12
C GLU A 111 24.82 4.55 35.83
N ARG A 112 25.79 4.04 35.08
CA ARG A 112 27.04 3.50 35.62
C ARG A 112 27.98 4.58 36.20
N GLU A 113 27.90 5.82 35.74
CA GLU A 113 28.65 6.94 36.32
C GLU A 113 27.97 7.47 37.60
N GLU A 114 26.64 7.52 37.63
CA GLU A 114 25.87 7.86 38.83
C GLU A 114 26.03 6.81 39.93
N ALA A 115 25.98 5.51 39.60
CA ALA A 115 26.23 4.42 40.54
C ALA A 115 27.61 4.57 41.21
N LYS A 116 28.67 4.85 40.43
CA LYS A 116 30.01 5.12 40.96
C LYS A 116 30.04 6.33 41.91
N ARG A 117 29.35 7.42 41.58
CA ARG A 117 29.26 8.61 42.45
C ARG A 117 28.49 8.31 43.75
N GLN A 118 27.52 7.39 43.72
CA GLN A 118 26.84 6.92 44.94
C GLN A 118 27.77 6.02 45.78
N GLU A 119 28.49 5.08 45.18
CA GLU A 119 29.50 4.26 45.87
C GLU A 119 30.61 5.10 46.52
N GLU A 120 31.10 6.13 45.82
CA GLU A 120 32.10 7.07 46.33
C GLU A 120 31.58 7.88 47.52
N LYS A 121 30.36 8.43 47.42
CA LYS A 121 29.70 9.10 48.57
C LYS A 121 29.54 8.17 49.77
N LEU A 122 29.09 6.94 49.55
CA LEU A 122 28.91 5.95 50.62
C LEU A 122 30.24 5.57 51.29
N GLN A 123 31.35 5.54 50.54
CA GLN A 123 32.69 5.35 51.10
C GLN A 123 33.16 6.56 51.92
N ILE A 124 32.93 7.78 51.45
CA ILE A 124 33.26 9.02 52.19
C ILE A 124 32.46 9.09 53.51
N ASP A 125 31.15 8.87 53.47
CA ASP A 125 30.27 8.82 54.64
C ASP A 125 30.73 7.76 55.68
N ARG A 126 31.16 6.59 55.20
CA ARG A 126 31.67 5.51 56.05
C ARG A 126 33.00 5.89 56.70
N ALA A 127 33.93 6.46 55.93
CA ALA A 127 35.22 6.94 56.43
C ALA A 127 35.04 8.05 57.48
N GLN A 128 34.13 9.01 57.24
CA GLN A 128 33.81 10.05 58.23
C GLN A 128 33.20 9.46 59.52
N LYS A 129 32.29 8.49 59.42
CA LYS A 129 31.72 7.80 60.59
C LYS A 129 32.77 7.04 61.40
N GLU A 130 33.68 6.32 60.75
CA GLU A 130 34.82 5.69 61.43
C GLU A 130 35.76 6.72 62.08
N GLN A 131 36.03 7.84 61.41
CA GLN A 131 36.91 8.88 61.93
C GLN A 131 36.28 9.60 63.13
N ALA A 132 34.96 9.84 63.11
CA ALA A 132 34.21 10.36 64.24
C ALA A 132 34.20 9.39 65.43
N GLN A 133 33.98 8.08 65.18
CA GLN A 133 34.08 7.06 66.23
C GLN A 133 35.49 6.98 66.85
N LYS A 134 36.55 7.06 66.03
CA LYS A 134 37.95 7.10 66.51
C LYS A 134 38.23 8.36 67.34
N GLN A 135 37.72 9.53 66.94
CA GLN A 135 37.82 10.75 67.75
C GLN A 135 37.01 10.69 69.05
N GLN A 136 35.85 10.03 69.05
CA GLN A 136 35.04 9.87 70.27
C GLN A 136 35.69 8.88 71.24
N ALA A 137 36.20 7.74 70.77
CA ALA A 137 36.98 6.82 71.60
C ALA A 137 38.21 7.51 72.21
N GLN A 138 38.94 8.33 71.43
CA GLN A 138 40.04 9.16 71.96
C GLN A 138 39.57 10.23 72.96
N LYS A 139 38.36 10.79 72.81
CA LYS A 139 37.78 11.69 73.83
C LYS A 139 37.41 10.96 75.11
N GLU A 140 36.90 9.75 75.03
CA GLU A 140 36.51 8.93 76.19
C GLU A 140 37.77 8.43 76.93
N GLU A 141 38.80 7.99 76.21
CA GLU A 141 40.13 7.66 76.76
C GLU A 141 40.80 8.87 77.42
N ARG A 142 40.73 10.05 76.79
CA ARG A 142 41.25 11.30 77.35
C ARG A 142 40.40 11.85 78.49
N ALA A 143 39.11 11.54 78.56
CA ALA A 143 38.24 11.86 79.69
C ALA A 143 38.55 10.97 80.90
N ALA A 144 38.84 9.69 80.68
CA ALA A 144 39.34 8.80 81.73
C ALA A 144 40.68 9.27 82.31
N GLN A 145 41.55 9.87 81.49
CA GLN A 145 42.77 10.54 81.94
C GLN A 145 42.50 11.89 82.65
N LEU A 146 41.44 12.61 82.27
CA LEU A 146 41.08 13.90 82.90
C LEU A 146 40.48 13.77 84.31
N GLU A 147 39.88 12.63 84.66
CA GLU A 147 39.45 12.36 86.04
C GLU A 147 40.63 12.31 87.04
N THR A 148 41.84 11.98 86.57
CA THR A 148 43.07 12.06 87.40
C THR A 148 43.66 13.48 87.55
N ASP A 149 43.27 14.44 86.70
CA ASP A 149 43.89 15.78 86.64
C ASP A 149 42.97 16.93 87.15
N LYS A 150 41.88 16.61 87.86
CA LYS A 150 40.93 17.60 88.43
C LYS A 150 41.49 18.46 89.59
N ASN A 151 42.80 18.62 89.70
CA ASN A 151 43.42 19.43 90.75
C ASN A 151 44.51 20.39 90.22
N ASN A 152 44.15 21.32 89.33
CA ASN A 152 44.62 22.71 89.46
C ASN A 152 43.84 23.77 88.65
N ARG A 153 43.36 24.77 89.41
CA ARG A 153 43.41 26.22 89.10
C ARG A 153 42.58 26.81 87.93
N ALA A 154 41.62 27.65 88.29
CA ALA A 154 40.86 28.55 87.41
C ALA A 154 41.50 29.97 87.26
N LYS A 155 40.78 30.87 86.56
CA LYS A 155 41.10 32.31 86.26
C LYS A 155 42.22 32.50 85.20
N VAL A 156 42.18 33.44 84.24
CA VAL A 156 41.35 34.65 83.97
C VAL A 156 41.04 34.67 82.44
N ALA A 157 39.82 34.97 81.95
CA ALA A 157 39.32 36.25 81.37
C ALA A 157 40.31 37.05 80.45
N GLN A 158 39.90 37.84 79.43
CA GLN A 158 38.58 38.36 79.05
C GLN A 158 38.56 38.87 77.57
N ASP A 159 37.44 39.50 77.15
CA ASP A 159 37.25 40.51 76.08
C ASP A 159 37.14 40.05 74.60
N THR A 160 35.93 40.13 73.99
CA THR A 160 35.28 41.21 73.16
C THR A 160 35.72 41.23 71.68
N ASN A 161 34.93 41.58 70.65
CA ASN A 161 33.51 41.97 70.45
C ASN A 161 32.95 41.14 69.24
N ALA A 162 31.66 40.83 69.05
CA ALA A 162 30.54 41.69 68.61
C ALA A 162 30.84 42.59 67.38
N ALA A 163 29.98 42.74 66.36
CA ALA A 163 28.79 42.01 65.89
C ALA A 163 28.40 42.54 64.49
N ALA A 164 27.67 41.78 63.66
CA ALA A 164 26.79 42.31 62.60
C ALA A 164 25.94 41.19 61.95
N THR A 165 24.61 41.37 61.95
CA THR A 165 23.63 40.57 61.20
C THR A 165 23.15 41.38 60.00
N THR A 166 22.87 40.73 58.86
CA THR A 166 21.71 40.90 57.93
C THR A 166 22.09 40.32 56.55
N ASN A 167 21.29 39.50 55.85
CA ASN A 167 19.96 39.77 55.26
C ASN A 167 20.00 41.02 54.34
N ASP A 168 19.58 41.04 53.08
CA ASP A 168 18.38 40.46 52.45
C ASP A 168 18.56 40.25 50.91
N ASN A 169 17.51 39.72 50.26
CA ASN A 169 17.32 39.65 48.81
C ASN A 169 15.89 40.08 48.49
N PRO A 170 15.65 41.10 47.62
CA PRO A 170 15.10 40.86 46.26
C PRO A 170 15.63 41.90 45.22
N ASP A 171 15.12 42.16 44.00
CA ASP A 171 13.85 41.77 43.33
C ASP A 171 13.87 41.80 41.77
N THR A 172 12.71 41.49 41.18
CA THR A 172 12.10 41.75 39.84
C THR A 172 12.72 42.73 38.79
N GLY A 173 12.25 42.56 37.53
CA GLY A 173 12.33 43.57 36.43
C GLY A 173 12.62 42.99 35.03
N THR A 174 11.74 42.28 34.30
CA THR A 174 10.39 42.59 33.75
C THR A 174 10.38 43.31 32.37
N ASN A 175 9.61 42.73 31.42
CA ASN A 175 8.83 43.36 30.32
C ASN A 175 9.15 43.15 28.79
N VAL A 176 8.41 42.21 28.19
CA VAL A 176 7.62 42.22 26.91
C VAL A 176 7.86 43.27 25.81
N SER A 177 8.08 42.78 24.56
CA SER A 177 7.45 43.18 23.26
C SER A 177 7.81 42.13 22.15
N VAL A 178 7.08 41.76 21.08
CA VAL A 178 5.74 42.04 20.45
C VAL A 178 5.79 42.69 19.04
N THR A 179 4.91 42.23 18.13
CA THR A 179 4.65 42.56 16.69
C THR A 179 5.51 41.85 15.61
N ASP A 180 5.05 41.53 14.37
CA ASP A 180 3.70 41.12 13.85
C ASP A 180 3.75 40.55 12.40
N ASN A 181 2.64 39.90 11.98
CA ASN A 181 2.05 39.76 10.61
C ASN A 181 2.74 39.04 9.40
N GLU A 182 2.16 37.88 9.05
CA GLU A 182 1.26 37.61 7.90
C GLU A 182 1.56 37.91 6.39
N LYS A 183 1.17 36.89 5.57
CA LYS A 183 0.35 36.90 4.31
C LYS A 183 0.94 36.89 2.87
N ASN A 184 0.68 35.74 2.20
CA ASN A 184 -0.02 35.49 0.92
C ASN A 184 0.17 36.36 -0.36
N SER A 185 0.51 35.71 -1.49
CA SER A 185 -0.27 35.55 -2.76
C SER A 185 0.63 34.97 -3.89
N ALA A 186 0.25 34.19 -4.93
CA ALA A 186 -1.01 33.69 -5.55
C ALA A 186 -1.35 34.28 -6.94
N ASP A 187 -1.15 33.47 -8.01
CA ASP A 187 -1.73 33.44 -9.39
C ASP A 187 -1.24 32.11 -10.06
N GLY A 188 -1.52 31.61 -11.29
CA GLY A 188 -2.34 31.98 -12.47
C GLY A 188 -1.55 31.84 -13.80
N SER A 189 -2.12 31.73 -15.01
CA SER A 189 -3.49 31.37 -15.47
C SER A 189 -3.55 31.13 -17.01
N ILE A 190 -4.73 30.77 -17.56
CA ILE A 190 -5.19 30.85 -18.98
C ILE A 190 -4.86 29.68 -19.99
N HIS A 191 -5.75 29.56 -20.99
CA HIS A 191 -6.12 28.49 -21.96
C HIS A 191 -6.02 29.03 -23.44
N PRO A 192 -6.57 28.44 -24.54
CA PRO A 192 -6.82 27.04 -24.97
C PRO A 192 -6.53 26.72 -26.49
N ASN A 193 -6.93 25.51 -26.94
CA ASN A 193 -7.63 25.18 -28.21
C ASN A 193 -6.87 24.93 -29.54
N ASN A 194 -7.20 23.79 -30.20
CA ASN A 194 -7.73 23.77 -31.57
C ASN A 194 -8.40 22.42 -31.94
N HIS A 195 -9.41 22.47 -32.83
CA HIS A 195 -10.13 21.34 -33.43
C HIS A 195 -9.97 21.41 -34.97
N THR A 196 -10.19 20.29 -35.66
CA THR A 196 -10.33 20.25 -37.13
C THR A 196 -11.60 19.51 -37.52
N GLU A 197 -12.34 20.02 -38.50
CA GLU A 197 -13.59 19.46 -39.03
C GLU A 197 -13.37 18.92 -40.45
N HIS A 198 -14.12 17.89 -40.86
CA HIS A 198 -14.25 17.48 -42.27
C HIS A 198 -15.70 17.11 -42.61
N THR A 199 -16.15 17.50 -43.80
CA THR A 199 -17.58 17.63 -44.13
C THR A 199 -17.98 16.90 -45.41
N ILE A 200 -18.90 15.93 -45.26
CA ILE A 200 -19.94 15.45 -46.20
C ILE A 200 -19.60 15.37 -47.71
N VAL A 201 -19.72 14.15 -48.26
CA VAL A 201 -20.21 13.93 -49.64
C VAL A 201 -21.22 12.77 -49.67
N LYS A 202 -22.22 12.81 -50.57
CA LYS A 202 -23.20 11.72 -50.81
C LYS A 202 -23.33 11.37 -52.30
N PRO A 203 -23.21 10.09 -52.69
CA PRO A 203 -24.08 9.44 -53.69
C PRO A 203 -25.22 8.69 -52.94
N LYS A 204 -26.48 8.58 -53.35
CA LYS A 204 -27.19 8.59 -54.65
C LYS A 204 -27.46 7.21 -55.28
N LYS A 205 -27.81 6.22 -54.45
CA LYS A 205 -28.94 5.27 -54.57
C LYS A 205 -29.48 5.06 -55.98
N GLY A 206 -29.30 3.86 -56.54
CA GLY A 206 -30.23 3.39 -57.60
C GLY A 206 -29.78 2.31 -58.57
N ALA A 207 -29.40 1.12 -58.09
CA ALA A 207 -29.48 -0.10 -58.91
C ALA A 207 -29.87 -1.30 -58.03
N ALA A 208 -30.99 -1.95 -58.32
CA ALA A 208 -31.36 -3.23 -57.72
C ALA A 208 -30.99 -4.35 -58.69
N ILE A 209 -30.20 -5.32 -58.23
CA ILE A 209 -29.79 -6.49 -59.01
C ILE A 209 -30.57 -7.69 -58.49
N ASP A 210 -31.15 -8.46 -59.40
CA ASP A 210 -31.90 -9.70 -59.09
C ASP A 210 -30.92 -10.87 -58.90
N LEU A 211 -31.16 -11.70 -57.89
CA LEU A 211 -30.22 -12.71 -57.38
C LEU A 211 -30.82 -14.14 -57.39
N SER A 212 -31.51 -14.49 -58.47
CA SER A 212 -32.08 -15.84 -58.67
C SER A 212 -31.13 -16.80 -59.40
N PHE A 213 -30.00 -17.16 -58.78
CA PHE A 213 -29.21 -18.32 -59.19
C PHE A 213 -29.70 -19.59 -58.46
N LYS A 214 -30.05 -20.64 -59.22
CA LYS A 214 -30.51 -21.93 -58.69
C LYS A 214 -29.78 -23.09 -59.38
N ASP A 215 -28.60 -23.41 -58.87
CA ASP A 215 -27.89 -24.65 -59.23
C ASP A 215 -28.16 -25.74 -58.18
N PRO A 216 -28.78 -26.88 -58.57
CA PRO A 216 -29.23 -27.88 -57.60
C PRO A 216 -28.09 -28.72 -56.98
N GLU A 217 -26.93 -28.84 -57.62
CA GLU A 217 -25.79 -29.55 -57.04
C GLU A 217 -25.13 -28.76 -55.89
N LEU A 218 -25.00 -27.44 -56.02
CA LEU A 218 -24.58 -26.59 -54.90
C LEU A 218 -25.58 -26.69 -53.74
N SER A 219 -26.89 -26.78 -54.02
CA SER A 219 -27.91 -26.97 -52.99
C SER A 219 -27.64 -28.23 -52.15
N ALA A 220 -27.33 -29.37 -52.77
CA ALA A 220 -27.06 -30.62 -52.05
C ALA A 220 -25.76 -30.55 -51.21
N ALA A 221 -24.73 -29.90 -51.73
CA ALA A 221 -23.48 -29.65 -50.98
C ALA A 221 -23.71 -28.70 -49.79
N HIS A 222 -24.51 -27.65 -49.97
CA HIS A 222 -24.86 -26.70 -48.91
C HIS A 222 -25.71 -27.36 -47.81
N GLU A 223 -26.73 -28.14 -48.15
CA GLU A 223 -27.54 -28.88 -47.16
C GLU A 223 -26.67 -29.88 -46.34
N THR A 224 -25.67 -30.49 -46.98
CA THR A 224 -24.71 -31.38 -46.29
C THR A 224 -23.82 -30.58 -45.33
N LEU A 225 -23.27 -29.44 -45.77
CA LEU A 225 -22.48 -28.54 -44.93
C LEU A 225 -23.29 -27.95 -43.77
N ILE A 226 -24.57 -27.66 -44.00
CA ILE A 226 -25.50 -27.19 -42.96
C ILE A 226 -25.68 -28.29 -41.91
N HIS A 227 -25.98 -29.54 -42.29
CA HIS A 227 -26.08 -30.65 -41.33
C HIS A 227 -24.76 -30.91 -40.56
N GLU A 228 -23.60 -30.76 -41.21
CA GLU A 228 -22.30 -30.91 -40.54
C GLU A 228 -22.05 -29.79 -39.52
N LEU A 229 -22.39 -28.54 -39.87
CA LEU A 229 -22.35 -27.40 -38.96
C LEU A 229 -23.37 -27.52 -37.82
N GLU A 230 -24.58 -28.03 -38.08
CA GLU A 230 -25.62 -28.26 -37.07
C GLU A 230 -25.16 -29.31 -36.05
N MET A 231 -24.60 -30.45 -36.49
CA MET A 231 -23.99 -31.42 -35.55
C MET A 231 -22.84 -30.81 -34.76
N HIS A 232 -21.93 -30.05 -35.40
CA HIS A 232 -20.82 -29.40 -34.69
C HIS A 232 -21.30 -28.37 -33.65
N VAL A 233 -22.42 -27.69 -33.89
CA VAL A 233 -23.06 -26.79 -32.92
C VAL A 233 -23.69 -27.57 -31.77
N ASP A 234 -24.44 -28.65 -32.04
CA ASP A 234 -25.09 -29.46 -31.00
C ASP A 234 -24.08 -30.22 -30.12
N ASP A 235 -23.00 -30.76 -30.69
CA ASP A 235 -21.90 -31.37 -29.94
C ASP A 235 -21.19 -30.34 -29.05
N TYR A 236 -20.85 -29.16 -29.59
CA TYR A 236 -20.22 -28.09 -28.82
C TYR A 236 -21.13 -27.58 -27.70
N LEU A 237 -22.43 -27.36 -27.96
CA LEU A 237 -23.39 -26.95 -26.94
C LEU A 237 -23.56 -28.02 -25.86
N SER A 238 -23.54 -29.30 -26.22
CA SER A 238 -23.58 -30.42 -25.29
C SER A 238 -22.34 -30.47 -24.39
N GLU A 239 -21.14 -30.31 -24.95
CA GLU A 239 -19.89 -30.26 -24.19
C GLU A 239 -19.85 -29.03 -23.26
N GLN A 240 -20.22 -27.85 -23.74
CA GLN A 240 -20.25 -26.63 -22.92
C GLN A 240 -21.29 -26.71 -21.79
N MET A 241 -22.47 -27.30 -22.03
CA MET A 241 -23.44 -27.55 -20.95
C MET A 241 -22.94 -28.60 -19.96
N MET A 242 -22.23 -29.64 -20.41
CA MET A 242 -21.60 -30.61 -19.53
C MET A 242 -20.57 -29.94 -18.63
N GLN A 243 -19.60 -29.23 -19.20
CA GLN A 243 -18.54 -28.50 -18.47
C GLN A 243 -19.14 -27.51 -17.46
N MET A 244 -20.07 -26.65 -17.89
CA MET A 244 -20.73 -25.69 -17.00
C MET A 244 -21.47 -26.37 -15.84
N SER A 245 -22.04 -27.56 -16.07
CA SER A 245 -22.65 -28.35 -15.00
C SER A 245 -21.62 -28.92 -14.02
N GLU A 246 -20.40 -29.25 -14.46
CA GLU A 246 -19.32 -29.74 -13.62
C GLU A 246 -18.62 -28.63 -12.83
N ASP A 247 -18.44 -27.47 -13.45
CA ASP A 247 -17.96 -26.25 -12.79
C ASP A 247 -18.93 -25.82 -11.68
N LEU A 248 -20.24 -25.80 -11.95
CA LEU A 248 -21.26 -25.47 -10.96
C LEU A 248 -21.33 -26.49 -9.82
N LYS A 249 -21.21 -27.80 -10.12
CA LYS A 249 -21.11 -28.85 -9.08
C LYS A 249 -19.84 -28.69 -8.24
N SER A 250 -18.73 -28.29 -8.86
CA SER A 250 -17.43 -28.11 -8.20
C SER A 250 -17.41 -26.87 -7.31
N TRP A 251 -17.96 -25.76 -7.81
CA TRP A 251 -18.20 -24.55 -7.01
C TRP A 251 -19.12 -24.83 -5.83
N LEU A 252 -20.26 -25.50 -6.05
CA LEU A 252 -21.19 -25.86 -4.97
C LEU A 252 -20.54 -26.76 -3.90
N ARG A 253 -19.70 -27.71 -4.31
CA ARG A 253 -18.91 -28.55 -3.37
C ARG A 253 -17.90 -27.74 -2.58
N ALA A 254 -17.21 -26.80 -3.23
CA ALA A 254 -16.23 -25.93 -2.60
C ALA A 254 -16.91 -24.98 -1.59
N GLU A 255 -18.02 -24.36 -1.98
CA GLU A 255 -18.82 -23.45 -1.15
C GLU A 255 -19.42 -24.18 0.07
N VAL A 256 -20.03 -25.35 -0.12
CA VAL A 256 -20.55 -26.17 0.99
C VAL A 256 -19.43 -26.61 1.94
N SER A 257 -18.26 -27.00 1.41
CA SER A 257 -17.09 -27.34 2.24
C SER A 257 -16.54 -26.12 2.99
N HIS A 258 -16.50 -24.95 2.35
CA HIS A 258 -16.07 -23.69 2.96
C HIS A 258 -17.00 -23.28 4.10
N GLN A 259 -18.32 -23.37 3.93
CA GLN A 259 -19.27 -23.07 4.99
C GLN A 259 -19.20 -24.09 6.14
N LEU A 260 -19.00 -25.39 5.87
CA LEU A 260 -18.78 -26.39 6.93
C LEU A 260 -17.49 -26.12 7.73
N ALA A 261 -16.40 -25.76 7.05
CA ALA A 261 -15.16 -25.36 7.69
C ALA A 261 -15.35 -24.09 8.54
N GLY A 262 -15.98 -23.04 7.99
CA GLY A 262 -16.25 -21.79 8.70
C GLY A 262 -17.24 -21.92 9.87
N ILE A 263 -18.15 -22.90 9.85
CA ILE A 263 -18.98 -23.27 11.01
C ILE A 263 -18.13 -23.94 12.08
N THR A 264 -17.23 -24.85 11.68
CA THR A 264 -16.33 -25.57 12.61
C THR A 264 -15.37 -24.60 13.30
N GLU A 265 -14.77 -23.66 12.55
CA GLU A 265 -13.88 -22.62 13.08
C GLU A 265 -14.60 -21.68 14.05
N LYS A 266 -15.83 -21.24 13.73
CA LYS A 266 -16.65 -20.42 14.64
C LYS A 266 -16.99 -21.15 15.93
N ASN A 267 -17.28 -22.46 15.87
CA ASN A 267 -17.54 -23.26 17.06
C ASN A 267 -16.28 -23.38 17.93
N GLN A 268 -15.11 -23.64 17.34
CA GLN A 268 -13.84 -23.67 18.07
C GLN A 268 -13.52 -22.31 18.73
N ALA A 269 -13.76 -21.20 18.02
CA ALA A 269 -13.55 -19.86 18.58
C ALA A 269 -14.46 -19.56 19.79
N VAL A 270 -15.69 -20.08 19.80
CA VAL A 270 -16.60 -19.99 20.96
C VAL A 270 -16.10 -20.86 22.12
N GLU A 271 -15.67 -22.08 21.85
CA GLU A 271 -15.08 -23.00 22.86
C GLU A 271 -13.85 -22.35 23.54
N ASP A 272 -12.93 -21.79 22.74
CA ASP A 272 -11.76 -21.05 23.21
C ASP A 272 -12.11 -19.83 24.08
N ILE A 273 -13.18 -19.10 23.75
CA ILE A 273 -13.67 -17.97 24.55
C ILE A 273 -14.24 -18.47 25.89
N ILE A 274 -14.95 -19.59 25.91
CA ILE A 274 -15.49 -20.20 27.14
C ILE A 274 -14.34 -20.67 28.04
N GLN A 275 -13.39 -21.43 27.49
CA GLN A 275 -12.16 -21.87 28.18
C GLN A 275 -11.41 -20.67 28.80
N ARG A 276 -11.16 -19.62 28.01
CA ARG A 276 -10.43 -18.41 28.44
C ARG A 276 -11.18 -17.59 29.48
N ASN A 277 -12.51 -17.68 29.55
CA ASN A 277 -13.31 -17.03 30.60
C ASN A 277 -13.42 -17.85 31.88
N ILE A 278 -13.42 -19.18 31.79
CA ILE A 278 -13.33 -20.07 32.97
C ILE A 278 -11.96 -19.91 33.64
N ALA A 279 -10.88 -19.92 32.85
CA ALA A 279 -9.50 -19.75 33.34
C ALA A 279 -9.19 -18.37 33.98
N LYS A 280 -10.09 -17.39 33.86
CA LYS A 280 -10.00 -16.06 34.50
C LYS A 280 -10.81 -15.93 35.79
N LYS A 281 -11.50 -17.00 36.22
CA LYS A 281 -12.47 -16.97 37.33
C LYS A 281 -12.06 -17.84 38.53
N ASN A 282 -10.89 -18.48 38.44
CA ASN A 282 -10.17 -19.17 39.50
C ASN A 282 -8.87 -18.44 39.80
#